data_AF-A0A3N2RMF7-F1
#
_entry.id   AF-A0A3N2RMF7-F1
#
_cell.length_a   1.000
_cell.length_b   1.000
_cell.length_c   1.000
_cell.angle_alpha   90.00
_cell.angle_beta   90.00
_cell.angle_gamma   90.00
#
_symmetry.space_group_name_H-M   'P 1'
#
loop_
_entity.id
_entity.type
_entity.pdbx_description
1 polymer ?
#
loop_
_entity_poly.entity_id
_entity_poly.type
_entity_poly.pdbx_seq_one_letter_code
_entity_poly.pdbx_strand_id
1 'polypeptide(L)'
;MAKAYVDASLKYGILDPNNGQWLLPPQYPGGSNSHVGPSLDKPEAASSPIILDLDRDGIETLAKQAGIFFDHDGNHFAENTGWVSADDGLLVIDKDGNGKIDSGNELFGNNTVLSNGSLAANGYEALQELDTNGDGTLNSRDEAWQQLQVWQDRNGNARVDDGELMSLSEAGIAAIDTDYKNSTWVDKQGNAHKQTGEVIYLDGSEGQSADVWFDVDKGYTSYTLDIVVPQSVRALPWVRGFGNMTDLHVAMSLNPELQTMVEQYIVDPLNSQALLQDIIFTWAGVADIAADSRGENIDARQLSVLEKATGENYQNKVNGATDPLKNAASS
;
A
#
# COMPACT_ATOMS: atom_id res chain seq x y z
N MET A 1 -11.52 -23.56 -12.13
CA MET A 1 -12.10 -24.25 -10.96
C MET A 1 -11.34 -23.93 -9.67
N ALA A 2 -10.01 -24.04 -9.62
CA ALA A 2 -9.25 -23.70 -8.41
C ALA A 2 -9.48 -22.26 -7.88
N LYS A 3 -9.48 -21.24 -8.76
CA LYS A 3 -9.77 -19.84 -8.40
C LYS A 3 -11.15 -19.67 -7.73
N ALA A 4 -12.21 -20.22 -8.33
CA ALA A 4 -13.55 -20.20 -7.75
C ALA A 4 -13.67 -20.93 -6.40
N TYR A 5 -12.86 -21.98 -6.18
CA TYR A 5 -12.80 -22.65 -4.88
C TYR A 5 -12.05 -21.82 -3.83
N VAL A 6 -10.96 -21.15 -4.19
CA VAL A 6 -10.22 -20.22 -3.31
C VAL A 6 -11.09 -19.02 -2.94
N ASP A 7 -11.74 -18.40 -3.93
CA ASP A 7 -12.64 -17.26 -3.72
C ASP A 7 -13.84 -17.64 -2.83
N ALA A 8 -14.40 -18.84 -3.03
CA ALA A 8 -15.47 -19.35 -2.18
C ALA A 8 -14.99 -19.68 -0.76
N SER A 9 -13.77 -20.19 -0.61
CA SER A 9 -13.17 -20.49 0.70
C SER A 9 -12.91 -19.22 1.51
N LEU A 10 -12.46 -18.16 0.84
CA LEU A 10 -12.25 -16.84 1.44
C LEU A 10 -13.60 -16.20 1.82
N LYS A 11 -14.60 -16.28 0.94
CA LYS A 11 -15.91 -15.66 1.15
C LYS A 11 -16.78 -16.38 2.18
N TYR A 12 -16.79 -17.70 2.18
CA TYR A 12 -17.72 -18.50 3.01
C TYR A 12 -17.04 -19.23 4.15
N GLY A 13 -15.71 -19.16 4.24
CA GLY A 13 -14.93 -19.91 5.20
C GLY A 13 -14.87 -21.40 4.84
N ILE A 14 -14.04 -22.13 5.57
CA ILE A 14 -13.92 -23.57 5.54
C ILE A 14 -14.30 -24.10 6.92
N LEU A 15 -15.26 -25.02 7.00
CA LEU A 15 -15.63 -25.72 8.24
C LEU A 15 -14.83 -27.02 8.37
N ASP A 16 -14.41 -27.36 9.58
CA ASP A 16 -13.96 -28.69 9.93
C ASP A 16 -15.20 -29.59 10.07
N PRO A 17 -15.37 -30.60 9.21
CA PRO A 17 -16.55 -31.45 9.23
C PRO A 17 -16.62 -32.35 10.47
N ASN A 18 -15.53 -32.50 11.24
CA ASN A 18 -15.47 -33.41 12.39
C ASN A 18 -15.89 -32.77 13.70
N ASN A 19 -15.65 -31.47 13.87
CA ASN A 19 -15.92 -30.75 15.13
C ASN A 19 -16.80 -29.50 14.93
N GLY A 20 -17.13 -29.14 13.69
CA GLY A 20 -17.99 -27.99 13.37
C GLY A 20 -17.34 -26.63 13.64
N GLN A 21 -16.03 -26.59 13.93
CA GLN A 21 -15.28 -25.34 14.05
C GLN A 21 -14.80 -24.87 12.68
N TRP A 22 -14.57 -23.56 12.55
CA TRP A 22 -14.03 -22.99 11.31
C TRP A 22 -12.54 -23.31 11.18
N LEU A 23 -12.15 -23.98 10.10
CA LEU A 23 -10.76 -24.08 9.63
C LEU A 23 -10.28 -22.74 9.06
N LEU A 24 -11.20 -22.02 8.39
CA LEU A 24 -11.08 -20.62 8.00
C LEU A 24 -12.47 -19.98 8.20
N PRO A 25 -12.65 -18.91 9.00
CA PRO A 25 -13.97 -18.31 9.17
C PRO A 25 -14.43 -17.59 7.87
N PRO A 26 -15.75 -17.44 7.64
CA PRO A 26 -16.25 -16.66 6.51
C PRO A 26 -15.82 -15.21 6.63
N GLN A 27 -15.31 -14.61 5.56
CA GLN A 27 -15.30 -13.15 5.47
C GLN A 27 -16.77 -12.66 5.55
N TYR A 28 -17.03 -11.78 6.51
CA TYR A 28 -18.36 -11.29 6.84
C TYR A 28 -19.07 -10.76 5.57
N PRO A 29 -20.18 -11.38 5.12
CA PRO A 29 -20.94 -10.85 3.98
C PRO A 29 -21.96 -9.83 4.52
N GLY A 30 -21.52 -8.59 4.70
CA GLY A 30 -22.38 -7.41 4.81
C GLY A 30 -21.78 -6.33 3.92
N GLY A 31 -22.38 -5.95 2.80
CA GLY A 31 -23.61 -5.16 2.78
C GLY A 31 -23.19 -3.69 2.61
N SER A 32 -23.31 -3.16 1.39
CA SER A 32 -23.17 -1.74 1.00
C SER A 32 -22.35 -0.81 1.92
N ASN A 33 -21.14 -0.44 1.47
CA ASN A 33 -20.48 0.84 1.80
C ASN A 33 -20.28 1.26 3.27
N SER A 34 -20.51 0.43 4.28
CA SER A 34 -20.16 0.77 5.66
C SER A 34 -18.82 0.13 6.04
N HIS A 35 -17.76 0.91 5.86
CA HIS A 35 -16.40 0.64 6.34
C HIS A 35 -16.43 0.26 7.84
N VAL A 36 -16.17 -1.01 8.18
CA VAL A 36 -16.00 -1.43 9.59
C VAL A 36 -14.51 -1.33 9.92
N GLY A 37 -14.06 -0.10 10.11
CA GLY A 37 -12.70 0.31 10.47
C GLY A 37 -12.74 1.77 10.91
N PRO A 38 -11.65 2.34 11.46
CA PRO A 38 -11.57 3.79 11.66
C PRO A 38 -11.92 4.50 10.33
N SER A 39 -12.81 5.50 10.37
CA SER A 39 -13.18 6.28 9.18
C SER A 39 -11.95 7.07 8.70
N LEU A 40 -11.51 6.81 7.47
CA LEU A 40 -10.37 7.45 6.81
C LEU A 40 -10.83 8.31 5.62
N ASP A 41 -11.97 8.99 5.74
CA ASP A 41 -12.62 9.77 4.67
C ASP A 41 -11.81 11.01 4.19
N LYS A 42 -10.50 11.09 4.47
CA LYS A 42 -9.62 12.15 3.97
C LYS A 42 -8.63 11.60 2.91
N PRO A 43 -8.56 12.19 1.71
CA PRO A 43 -7.56 11.84 0.68
C PRO A 43 -6.18 12.45 1.00
N GLU A 44 -5.71 12.32 2.24
CA GLU A 44 -4.42 12.88 2.70
C GLU A 44 -3.25 11.90 2.48
N ALA A 45 -3.54 10.68 2.03
CA ALA A 45 -2.59 9.59 1.82
C ALA A 45 -2.49 9.13 0.37
N ALA A 46 -2.29 10.05 -0.58
CA ALA A 46 -2.10 9.67 -1.97
C ALA A 46 -0.65 9.20 -2.21
N SER A 47 -0.50 8.06 -2.89
CA SER A 47 0.78 7.54 -3.39
C SER A 47 0.79 7.65 -4.90
N SER A 48 1.95 7.95 -5.48
CA SER A 48 2.07 8.16 -6.92
C SER A 48 3.05 7.21 -7.57
N PRO A 49 2.75 6.82 -8.82
CA PRO A 49 3.81 6.53 -9.76
C PRO A 49 3.63 7.22 -11.13
N ILE A 50 4.71 7.19 -11.92
CA ILE A 50 4.72 7.53 -13.33
C ILE A 50 3.99 6.44 -14.13
N ILE A 51 2.95 6.86 -14.84
CA ILE A 51 2.22 6.07 -15.84
C ILE A 51 2.59 6.59 -17.24
N LEU A 52 2.75 5.66 -18.17
CA LEU A 52 3.01 5.88 -19.58
C LEU A 52 1.78 5.46 -20.38
N ASP A 53 1.32 6.36 -21.25
CA ASP A 53 0.28 6.08 -22.23
C ASP A 53 0.84 5.12 -23.28
N LEU A 54 0.25 3.94 -23.45
CA LEU A 54 0.79 2.93 -24.39
C LEU A 54 0.01 2.83 -25.70
N ASP A 55 -1.28 3.18 -25.71
CA ASP A 55 -2.15 3.06 -26.87
C ASP A 55 -2.54 4.40 -27.51
N ARG A 56 -2.10 5.51 -26.89
CA ARG A 56 -2.15 6.90 -27.36
C ARG A 56 -3.53 7.51 -27.32
N ASP A 57 -4.38 7.11 -26.37
CA ASP A 57 -5.68 7.73 -26.14
C ASP A 57 -5.80 8.51 -24.81
N GLY A 58 -4.68 8.57 -24.07
CA GLY A 58 -4.51 9.31 -22.82
C GLY A 58 -4.43 8.37 -21.61
N ILE A 59 -3.96 8.91 -20.48
CA ILE A 59 -3.78 8.09 -19.28
C ILE A 59 -5.12 7.70 -18.65
N GLU A 60 -5.36 6.40 -18.52
CA GLU A 60 -6.55 5.80 -17.92
C GLU A 60 -6.25 5.09 -16.59
N THR A 61 -7.23 5.15 -15.67
CA THR A 61 -7.08 4.57 -14.33
C THR A 61 -8.32 3.82 -13.88
N LEU A 62 -8.12 2.98 -12.87
CA LEU A 62 -9.13 2.27 -12.10
C LEU A 62 -9.30 2.94 -10.73
N ALA A 63 -10.54 2.96 -10.23
CA ALA A 63 -10.83 3.46 -8.89
C ALA A 63 -10.49 2.39 -7.84
N LYS A 64 -10.21 2.79 -6.60
CA LYS A 64 -9.89 1.85 -5.50
C LYS A 64 -10.94 0.78 -5.23
N GLN A 65 -12.20 1.04 -5.60
CA GLN A 65 -13.30 0.07 -5.53
C GLN A 65 -13.11 -1.14 -6.48
N ALA A 66 -12.13 -1.11 -7.38
CA ALA A 66 -11.68 -2.29 -8.13
C ALA A 66 -11.11 -3.38 -7.20
N GLY A 67 -10.75 -3.05 -5.95
CA GLY A 67 -10.29 -4.02 -4.96
C GLY A 67 -8.84 -4.46 -5.17
N ILE A 68 -8.03 -3.59 -5.76
CA ILE A 68 -6.59 -3.79 -6.00
C ILE A 68 -5.84 -3.37 -4.75
N PHE A 69 -4.77 -4.11 -4.42
CA PHE A 69 -3.91 -3.87 -3.27
C PHE A 69 -2.46 -3.87 -3.73
N PHE A 70 -1.72 -2.82 -3.39
CA PHE A 70 -0.28 -2.71 -3.69
C PHE A 70 0.45 -2.02 -2.54
N ASP A 71 1.67 -2.44 -2.26
CA ASP A 71 2.51 -1.89 -1.19
C ASP A 71 3.27 -0.68 -1.70
N HIS A 72 2.68 0.51 -1.56
CA HIS A 72 3.24 1.72 -2.16
C HIS A 72 4.50 2.22 -1.44
N ASP A 73 4.62 2.01 -0.13
CA ASP A 73 5.72 2.54 0.68
C ASP A 73 6.74 1.46 1.09
N GLY A 74 6.53 0.21 0.68
CA GLY A 74 7.45 -0.91 0.91
C GLY A 74 7.47 -1.39 2.36
N ASN A 75 6.39 -1.19 3.11
CA ASN A 75 6.31 -1.54 4.53
C ASN A 75 5.74 -2.95 4.79
N HIS A 76 5.48 -3.72 3.72
CA HIS A 76 4.82 -5.03 3.68
C HIS A 76 3.31 -5.03 3.96
N PHE A 77 2.66 -3.87 3.90
CA PHE A 77 1.20 -3.72 3.97
C PHE A 77 0.69 -3.11 2.68
N ALA A 78 0.24 -3.96 1.77
CA ALA A 78 -0.37 -3.52 0.53
C ALA A 78 -1.69 -2.80 0.80
N GLU A 79 -1.83 -1.55 0.38
CA GLU A 79 -3.00 -0.73 0.63
C GLU A 79 -4.00 -0.84 -0.52
N ASN A 80 -5.31 -0.76 -0.21
CA ASN A 80 -6.31 -0.69 -1.25
C ASN A 80 -6.16 0.63 -2.01
N THR A 81 -5.98 0.55 -3.32
CA THR A 81 -5.54 1.70 -4.13
C THR A 81 -6.30 1.80 -5.44
N GLY A 82 -6.44 3.01 -5.97
CA GLY A 82 -6.60 3.21 -7.40
C GLY A 82 -5.43 2.60 -8.17
N TRP A 83 -5.60 2.35 -9.46
CA TRP A 83 -4.61 1.63 -10.25
C TRP A 83 -4.55 2.11 -11.69
N VAL A 84 -3.49 1.75 -12.41
CA VAL A 84 -3.40 1.95 -13.86
C VAL A 84 -4.42 1.06 -14.59
N SER A 85 -4.98 1.52 -15.71
CA SER A 85 -5.76 0.68 -16.62
C SER A 85 -4.89 -0.39 -17.30
N ALA A 86 -5.52 -1.38 -17.95
CA ALA A 86 -4.82 -2.55 -18.51
C ALA A 86 -4.10 -2.28 -19.85
N ASP A 87 -4.48 -1.17 -20.50
CA ASP A 87 -3.98 -0.65 -21.77
C ASP A 87 -2.71 0.19 -21.55
N ASP A 88 -2.65 0.98 -20.49
CA ASP A 88 -1.47 1.74 -20.04
C ASP A 88 -0.42 0.94 -19.25
N GLY A 89 0.70 1.58 -18.90
CA GLY A 89 1.78 0.93 -18.14
C GLY A 89 2.46 1.80 -17.09
N LEU A 90 2.87 1.17 -16.00
CA LEU A 90 3.71 1.78 -14.96
C LEU A 90 5.17 1.78 -15.40
N LEU A 91 5.87 2.90 -15.20
CA LEU A 91 7.32 2.93 -15.36
C LEU A 91 7.99 2.37 -14.10
N VAL A 92 8.86 1.38 -14.29
CA VAL A 92 9.43 0.60 -13.19
C VAL A 92 10.92 0.31 -13.39
N ILE A 93 11.58 -0.06 -12.29
CA ILE A 93 12.92 -0.65 -12.27
C ILE A 93 12.94 -1.75 -11.20
N ASP A 94 13.25 -2.98 -11.60
CA ASP A 94 13.48 -4.11 -10.68
C ASP A 94 14.80 -3.87 -9.94
N LYS A 95 14.71 -3.35 -8.71
CA LYS A 95 15.89 -2.87 -7.97
C LYS A 95 16.63 -3.99 -7.27
N ASP A 96 15.91 -5.04 -6.86
CA ASP A 96 16.48 -6.16 -6.13
C ASP A 96 16.82 -7.36 -7.04
N GLY A 97 16.42 -7.30 -8.32
CA GLY A 97 16.71 -8.29 -9.35
C GLY A 97 15.88 -9.56 -9.18
N ASN A 98 14.72 -9.50 -8.51
CA ASN A 98 13.89 -10.66 -8.22
C ASN A 98 12.93 -11.04 -9.37
N GLY A 99 12.89 -10.23 -10.44
CA GLY A 99 12.06 -10.43 -11.63
C GLY A 99 10.59 -10.05 -11.43
N LYS A 100 10.28 -9.27 -10.39
CA LYS A 100 8.95 -8.79 -10.06
C LYS A 100 9.03 -7.29 -9.77
N ILE A 101 7.85 -6.70 -9.60
CA ILE A 101 7.66 -5.37 -9.04
C ILE A 101 6.68 -5.55 -7.88
N ASP A 102 7.20 -5.57 -6.66
CA ASP A 102 6.42 -5.97 -5.48
C ASP A 102 6.23 -4.86 -4.44
N SER A 103 6.86 -3.70 -4.66
CA SER A 103 6.62 -2.51 -3.86
C SER A 103 6.85 -1.21 -4.64
N GLY A 104 6.32 -0.10 -4.12
CA GLY A 104 6.53 1.23 -4.70
C GLY A 104 7.98 1.72 -4.66
N ASN A 105 8.88 1.00 -3.98
CA ASN A 105 10.32 1.25 -4.08
C ASN A 105 10.86 1.03 -5.49
N GLU A 106 10.17 0.22 -6.30
CA GLU A 106 10.52 -0.15 -7.67
C GLU A 106 9.73 0.63 -8.72
N LEU A 107 8.79 1.47 -8.25
CA LEU A 107 8.08 2.45 -9.06
C LEU A 107 8.78 3.83 -8.98
N PHE A 108 8.50 4.68 -9.95
CA PHE A 108 8.94 6.08 -9.95
C PHE A 108 7.83 6.99 -9.44
N GLY A 109 7.98 7.54 -8.24
CA GLY A 109 6.93 8.30 -7.57
C GLY A 109 7.39 8.96 -6.28
N ASN A 110 6.46 9.42 -5.46
CA ASN A 110 6.77 10.09 -4.18
C ASN A 110 7.38 9.16 -3.11
N ASN A 111 7.39 7.84 -3.33
CA ASN A 111 8.05 6.87 -2.45
C ASN A 111 9.44 6.46 -2.97
N THR A 112 9.90 7.00 -4.10
CA THR A 112 11.25 6.74 -4.59
C THR A 112 12.29 7.44 -3.70
N VAL A 113 13.25 6.68 -3.20
CA VAL A 113 14.41 7.22 -2.47
C VAL A 113 15.42 7.80 -3.45
N LEU A 114 15.71 9.10 -3.32
CA LEU A 114 16.72 9.82 -4.11
C LEU A 114 18.15 9.52 -3.61
N SER A 115 19.17 9.90 -4.38
CA SER A 115 20.58 9.66 -4.03
C SER A 115 21.02 10.27 -2.69
N ASN A 116 20.35 11.34 -2.24
CA ASN A 116 20.58 12.00 -0.96
C ASN A 116 19.90 11.31 0.24
N GLY A 117 19.12 10.24 0.00
CA GLY A 117 18.39 9.49 1.01
C GLY A 117 17.01 10.05 1.38
N SER A 118 16.58 11.18 0.81
CA SER A 118 15.20 11.67 0.97
C SER A 118 14.27 11.04 -0.06
N LEU A 119 12.96 11.05 0.22
CA LEU A 119 11.95 10.70 -0.77
C LEU A 119 11.80 11.81 -1.82
N ALA A 120 11.51 11.42 -3.07
CA ALA A 120 11.19 12.35 -4.14
C ALA A 120 9.88 13.10 -3.85
N ALA A 121 9.76 14.36 -4.28
CA ALA A 121 8.50 15.07 -4.11
C ALA A 121 7.41 14.59 -5.08
N ASN A 122 7.82 14.02 -6.22
CA ASN A 122 6.97 13.47 -7.28
C ASN A 122 7.81 12.53 -8.18
N GLY A 123 7.13 11.78 -9.06
CA GLY A 123 7.77 10.79 -9.94
C GLY A 123 8.74 11.38 -10.95
N TYR A 124 8.53 12.60 -11.44
CA TYR A 124 9.46 13.23 -12.40
C TYR A 124 10.76 13.68 -11.73
N GLU A 125 10.70 14.18 -10.49
CA GLU A 125 11.91 14.43 -9.70
C GLU A 125 12.72 13.15 -9.46
N ALA A 126 12.05 11.99 -9.33
CA ALA A 126 12.73 10.71 -9.29
C ALA A 126 13.39 10.34 -10.62
N LEU A 127 12.79 10.69 -11.77
CA LEU A 127 13.37 10.47 -13.09
C LEU A 127 14.58 11.37 -13.37
N GLN A 128 14.59 12.60 -12.86
CA GLN A 128 15.71 13.53 -13.04
C GLN A 128 17.03 12.99 -12.47
N GLU A 129 17.00 12.15 -11.43
CA GLU A 129 18.21 11.48 -10.91
C GLU A 129 18.82 10.49 -11.91
N LEU A 130 18.02 10.00 -12.86
CA LEU A 130 18.46 9.05 -13.87
C LEU A 130 18.94 9.74 -15.16
N ASP A 131 18.60 11.01 -15.38
CA ASP A 131 19.10 11.82 -16.51
C ASP A 131 20.54 12.25 -16.25
N THR A 132 21.45 11.31 -16.48
CA THR A 132 22.88 11.48 -16.21
C THR A 132 23.54 12.56 -17.06
N ASN A 133 22.94 12.88 -18.21
CA ASN A 133 23.50 13.80 -19.18
C ASN A 133 22.88 15.22 -19.07
N GLY A 134 21.74 15.34 -18.39
CA GLY A 134 21.07 16.59 -18.06
C GLY A 134 20.41 17.27 -19.25
N ASP A 135 19.97 16.51 -20.26
CA ASP A 135 19.29 17.04 -21.45
C ASP A 135 17.77 17.14 -21.28
N GLY A 136 17.23 16.73 -20.12
CA GLY A 136 15.81 16.82 -19.77
C GLY A 136 14.99 15.62 -20.25
N THR A 137 15.64 14.60 -20.80
CA THR A 137 14.97 13.45 -21.41
C THR A 137 15.73 12.16 -21.11
N LEU A 138 15.07 11.21 -20.45
CA LEU A 138 15.58 9.85 -20.34
C LEU A 138 15.51 9.14 -21.69
N ASN A 139 16.66 8.67 -22.17
CA ASN A 139 16.75 7.92 -23.41
C ASN A 139 17.97 6.98 -23.41
N SER A 140 18.25 6.34 -24.55
CA SER A 140 19.38 5.39 -24.71
C SER A 140 20.78 5.94 -24.41
N ARG A 141 20.94 7.25 -24.20
CA ARG A 141 22.19 7.89 -23.79
C ARG A 141 22.42 7.85 -22.27
N ASP A 142 21.40 7.51 -21.50
CA ASP A 142 21.45 7.45 -20.04
C ASP A 142 21.74 6.03 -19.53
N GLU A 143 22.60 5.94 -18.52
CA GLU A 143 23.08 4.65 -18.02
C GLU A 143 21.96 3.76 -17.47
N ALA A 144 20.92 4.38 -16.89
CA ALA A 144 19.77 3.67 -16.31
C ALA A 144 18.76 3.19 -17.37
N TRP A 145 18.83 3.67 -18.62
CA TRP A 145 17.81 3.42 -19.64
C TRP A 145 17.55 1.94 -19.90
N GLN A 146 18.59 1.11 -19.90
CA GLN A 146 18.46 -0.33 -20.15
C GLN A 146 17.86 -1.11 -18.96
N GLN A 147 17.79 -0.49 -17.79
CA GLN A 147 17.21 -1.07 -16.57
C GLN A 147 15.72 -0.72 -16.43
N LEU A 148 15.25 0.32 -17.14
CA LEU A 148 13.86 0.74 -17.13
C LEU A 148 12.98 -0.27 -17.89
N GLN A 149 11.84 -0.56 -17.29
CA GLN A 149 10.83 -1.43 -17.85
C GLN A 149 9.45 -0.75 -17.78
N VAL A 150 8.52 -1.25 -18.59
CA VAL A 150 7.09 -0.95 -18.48
C VAL A 150 6.40 -2.16 -17.88
N TRP A 151 5.64 -1.94 -16.82
CA TRP A 151 4.71 -2.93 -16.28
C TRP A 151 3.29 -2.62 -16.73
N GLN A 152 2.78 -3.42 -17.66
CA GLN A 152 1.39 -3.41 -18.12
C GLN A 152 0.63 -4.52 -17.38
N ASP A 153 -0.01 -4.18 -16.27
CA ASP A 153 -0.86 -5.09 -15.49
C ASP A 153 -2.19 -5.34 -16.21
N ARG A 154 -2.19 -6.29 -17.14
CA ARG A 154 -3.33 -6.55 -18.03
C ARG A 154 -4.54 -7.10 -17.31
N ASN A 155 -4.34 -7.66 -16.12
CA ASN A 155 -5.40 -8.33 -15.38
C ASN A 155 -5.79 -7.60 -14.09
N GLY A 156 -5.11 -6.50 -13.76
CA GLY A 156 -5.43 -5.58 -12.67
C GLY A 156 -5.30 -6.26 -11.31
N ASN A 157 -4.27 -7.09 -11.12
CA ASN A 157 -4.06 -7.80 -9.85
C ASN A 157 -2.89 -7.25 -9.02
N ALA A 158 -2.21 -6.20 -9.51
CA ALA A 158 -1.03 -5.59 -8.92
C ALA A 158 0.10 -6.59 -8.59
N ARG A 159 0.28 -7.60 -9.45
CA ARG A 159 1.39 -8.53 -9.43
C ARG A 159 1.89 -8.72 -10.85
N VAL A 160 3.20 -8.72 -11.02
CA VAL A 160 3.80 -9.07 -12.31
C VAL A 160 3.48 -10.52 -12.66
N ASP A 161 2.69 -10.71 -13.72
CA ASP A 161 2.47 -12.00 -14.37
C ASP A 161 3.32 -12.16 -15.64
N ASP A 162 3.43 -13.39 -16.15
CA ASP A 162 4.19 -13.71 -17.37
C ASP A 162 3.73 -12.84 -18.55
N GLY A 163 4.64 -12.03 -19.08
CA GLY A 163 4.40 -11.17 -20.25
C GLY A 163 3.78 -9.80 -19.94
N GLU A 164 3.76 -9.39 -18.68
CA GLU A 164 3.33 -8.05 -18.24
C GLU A 164 4.50 -7.06 -18.07
N LEU A 165 5.73 -7.55 -17.92
CA LEU A 165 6.94 -6.72 -17.97
C LEU A 165 7.54 -6.72 -19.38
N MET A 166 7.91 -5.53 -19.85
CA MET A 166 8.60 -5.34 -21.12
C MET A 166 9.62 -4.21 -21.03
N SER A 167 10.66 -4.24 -21.86
CA SER A 167 11.58 -3.12 -22.01
C SER A 167 10.89 -1.91 -22.65
N LEU A 168 11.44 -0.70 -22.44
CA LEU A 168 10.93 0.50 -23.11
C LEU A 168 10.89 0.36 -24.64
N SER A 169 11.88 -0.30 -25.25
CA SER A 169 11.90 -0.54 -26.69
C SER A 169 10.80 -1.51 -27.16
N GLU A 170 10.46 -2.53 -26.36
CA GLU A 170 9.34 -3.43 -26.64
C GLU A 170 7.99 -2.72 -26.52
N ALA A 171 7.87 -1.77 -25.58
CA ALA A 171 6.73 -0.86 -25.47
C ALA A 171 6.68 0.20 -26.58
N GLY A 172 7.67 0.24 -27.47
CA GLY A 172 7.73 1.22 -28.56
C GLY A 172 8.17 2.62 -28.11
N ILE A 173 8.79 2.75 -26.95
CA ILE A 173 9.22 4.02 -26.35
C ILE A 173 10.69 4.29 -26.67
N ALA A 174 10.96 5.48 -27.19
CA ALA A 174 12.29 5.97 -27.56
C ALA A 174 12.89 6.90 -26.48
N ALA A 175 12.05 7.69 -25.82
CA ALA A 175 12.46 8.67 -24.84
C ALA A 175 11.30 9.06 -23.91
N ILE A 176 11.61 9.49 -22.69
CA ILE A 176 10.64 9.97 -21.68
C ILE A 176 11.15 11.31 -21.16
N ASP A 177 10.32 12.35 -21.19
CA ASP A 177 10.70 13.64 -20.63
C ASP A 177 10.76 13.60 -19.10
N THR A 178 11.80 14.21 -18.54
CA THR A 178 11.95 14.38 -17.08
C THR A 178 11.44 15.73 -16.59
N ASP A 179 11.20 16.66 -17.51
CA ASP A 179 10.49 17.91 -17.25
C ASP A 179 8.97 17.67 -17.21
N TYR A 180 8.26 18.47 -16.41
CA TYR A 180 6.82 18.27 -16.22
C TYR A 180 6.06 19.58 -16.02
N LYS A 181 4.75 19.49 -16.23
CA LYS A 181 3.79 20.55 -15.90
C LYS A 181 2.92 20.11 -14.74
N ASN A 182 2.72 21.02 -13.77
CA ASN A 182 1.77 20.79 -12.69
C ASN A 182 0.33 20.88 -13.20
N SER A 183 -0.51 20.00 -12.68
CA SER A 183 -1.92 19.87 -12.98
C SER A 183 -2.71 19.72 -11.67
N THR A 184 -3.96 20.19 -11.71
CA THR A 184 -4.93 20.02 -10.62
C THR A 184 -6.07 19.09 -11.03
N TRP A 185 -5.90 18.35 -12.12
CA TRP A 185 -6.92 17.46 -12.65
C TRP A 185 -7.02 16.19 -11.81
N VAL A 186 -8.25 15.77 -11.55
CA VAL A 186 -8.62 14.50 -10.92
C VAL A 186 -9.59 13.83 -11.86
N ASP A 187 -9.33 12.57 -12.17
CA ASP A 187 -10.18 11.79 -13.06
C ASP A 187 -11.49 11.37 -12.38
N LYS A 188 -12.33 10.61 -13.10
CA LYS A 188 -13.63 10.17 -12.59
C LYS A 188 -13.51 9.07 -11.53
N GLN A 189 -12.33 8.45 -11.43
CA GLN A 189 -11.98 7.36 -10.54
C GLN A 189 -11.44 7.87 -9.20
N GLY A 190 -11.15 9.17 -9.11
CA GLY A 190 -10.65 9.83 -7.90
C GLY A 190 -9.13 9.94 -7.85
N ASN A 191 -8.43 9.54 -8.91
CA ASN A 191 -6.97 9.60 -8.98
C ASN A 191 -6.53 10.96 -9.55
N ALA A 192 -5.51 11.57 -8.94
CA ALA A 192 -5.07 12.91 -9.28
C ALA A 192 -3.84 12.88 -10.18
N HIS A 193 -3.94 13.47 -11.37
CA HIS A 193 -2.85 13.55 -12.34
C HIS A 193 -2.09 14.85 -12.08
N LYS A 194 -1.17 14.83 -11.12
CA LYS A 194 -0.58 16.07 -10.56
C LYS A 194 0.57 16.60 -11.39
N GLN A 195 1.33 15.74 -12.04
CA GLN A 195 2.38 16.14 -12.98
C GLN A 195 2.15 15.43 -14.32
N THR A 196 2.24 16.16 -15.42
CA THR A 196 2.11 15.63 -16.78
C THR A 196 3.36 15.95 -17.59
N GLY A 197 3.81 14.99 -18.38
CA GLY A 197 4.98 15.06 -19.23
C GLY A 197 4.68 14.38 -20.57
N GLU A 198 5.74 14.10 -21.32
CA GLU A 198 5.65 13.59 -22.68
C GLU A 198 6.54 12.35 -22.86
N VAL A 199 6.08 11.46 -23.74
CA VAL A 199 6.83 10.28 -24.16
C VAL A 199 7.00 10.36 -25.67
N ILE A 200 8.21 10.06 -26.16
CA ILE A 200 8.49 9.96 -27.58
C ILE A 200 8.54 8.49 -27.95
N TYR A 201 7.73 8.05 -28.90
CA TYR A 201 7.73 6.68 -29.40
C TYR A 201 8.78 6.47 -30.49
N LEU A 202 9.12 5.21 -30.78
CA LEU A 202 10.10 4.81 -31.80
C LEU A 202 9.70 5.22 -33.23
N ASP A 203 8.41 5.45 -33.49
CA ASP A 203 7.92 5.98 -34.77
C ASP A 203 8.03 7.52 -34.88
N GLY A 204 8.54 8.18 -33.83
CA GLY A 204 8.71 9.62 -33.72
C GLY A 204 7.43 10.39 -33.36
N SER A 205 6.32 9.69 -33.08
CA SER A 205 5.14 10.33 -32.52
C SER A 205 5.31 10.62 -31.03
N GLU A 206 4.52 11.57 -30.56
CA GLU A 206 4.49 12.04 -29.18
C GLU A 206 3.26 11.42 -28.47
N GLY A 207 3.42 11.09 -27.19
CA GLY A 207 2.41 10.53 -26.29
C GLY A 207 2.47 11.17 -24.91
N GLN A 208 1.69 10.64 -23.97
CA GLN A 208 1.56 11.22 -22.64
C GLN A 208 2.25 10.36 -21.58
N SER A 209 2.79 11.04 -20.57
CA SER A 209 3.09 10.42 -19.28
C SER A 209 2.52 11.28 -18.16
N ALA A 210 2.22 10.67 -17.02
CA ALA A 210 1.73 11.39 -15.86
C ALA A 210 2.23 10.77 -14.56
N ASP A 211 2.54 11.61 -13.57
CA ASP A 211 2.65 11.20 -12.18
C ASP A 211 1.25 11.20 -11.58
N VAL A 212 0.69 10.01 -11.41
CA VAL A 212 -0.70 9.81 -11.00
C VAL A 212 -0.74 9.43 -9.54
N TRP A 213 -1.32 10.32 -8.74
CA TRP A 213 -1.50 10.16 -7.32
C TRP A 213 -2.81 9.42 -7.06
N PHE A 214 -2.71 8.12 -6.79
CA PHE A 214 -3.86 7.25 -6.55
C PHE A 214 -4.58 7.62 -5.27
N ASP A 215 -5.91 7.44 -5.28
CA ASP A 215 -6.71 7.41 -4.06
C ASP A 215 -6.44 6.09 -3.33
N VAL A 216 -5.86 6.17 -2.14
CA VAL A 216 -5.44 5.02 -1.33
C VAL A 216 -6.20 4.99 -0.01
N ASP A 217 -6.58 3.79 0.40
CA ASP A 217 -7.14 3.51 1.72
C ASP A 217 -6.09 2.82 2.59
N LYS A 218 -5.35 3.64 3.36
CA LYS A 218 -4.31 3.16 4.26
C LYS A 218 -4.82 2.41 5.48
N GLY A 219 -6.12 2.36 5.74
CA GLY A 219 -6.70 1.53 6.80
C GLY A 219 -7.11 0.15 6.28
N TYR A 220 -7.40 0.06 4.99
CA TYR A 220 -7.68 -1.18 4.31
C TYR A 220 -6.44 -1.75 3.63
N THR A 221 -5.67 -2.52 4.40
CA THR A 221 -4.43 -3.14 3.95
C THR A 221 -4.49 -4.66 3.93
N SER A 222 -3.54 -5.27 3.23
CA SER A 222 -3.25 -6.69 3.24
C SER A 222 -1.76 -6.91 3.49
N TYR A 223 -1.43 -7.72 4.49
CA TYR A 223 -0.04 -8.05 4.78
C TYR A 223 0.54 -8.95 3.68
N THR A 224 1.67 -8.56 3.10
CA THR A 224 2.18 -9.17 1.85
C THR A 224 3.02 -10.41 2.07
N LEU A 225 3.52 -10.65 3.29
CA LEU A 225 4.33 -11.83 3.59
C LEU A 225 3.47 -13.07 3.83
N ASP A 226 3.91 -14.20 3.28
CA ASP A 226 3.27 -15.51 3.49
C ASP A 226 3.65 -16.07 4.87
N ILE A 227 2.70 -16.05 5.81
CA ILE A 227 2.87 -16.54 7.17
C ILE A 227 2.03 -17.79 7.40
N VAL A 228 2.70 -18.89 7.77
CA VAL A 228 2.03 -20.13 8.16
C VAL A 228 1.40 -19.97 9.54
N VAL A 229 0.08 -19.82 9.59
CA VAL A 229 -0.67 -19.75 10.86
C VAL A 229 -0.78 -21.15 11.48
N PRO A 230 -0.23 -21.42 12.69
CA PRO A 230 -0.32 -22.72 13.34
C PRO A 230 -1.75 -23.10 13.73
N GLN A 231 -2.03 -24.40 13.85
CA GLN A 231 -3.36 -24.87 14.25
C GLN A 231 -3.80 -24.37 15.64
N SER A 232 -2.85 -24.18 16.56
CA SER A 232 -3.11 -23.59 17.88
C SER A 232 -3.68 -22.17 17.76
N VAL A 233 -3.13 -21.36 16.85
CA VAL A 233 -3.58 -19.98 16.59
C VAL A 233 -4.92 -19.97 15.85
N ARG A 234 -5.14 -20.91 14.91
CA ARG A 234 -6.43 -21.02 14.20
C ARG A 234 -7.61 -21.33 15.13
N ALA A 235 -7.36 -21.95 16.28
CA ALA A 235 -8.37 -22.22 17.29
C ALA A 235 -8.73 -20.99 18.15
N LEU A 236 -7.97 -19.89 18.03
CA LEU A 236 -8.19 -18.63 18.77
C LEU A 236 -9.04 -17.64 17.96
N PRO A 237 -9.63 -16.63 18.61
CA PRO A 237 -10.40 -15.60 17.92
C PRO A 237 -9.60 -14.95 16.79
N TRP A 238 -10.26 -14.81 15.63
CA TRP A 238 -9.72 -14.06 14.51
C TRP A 238 -10.16 -12.60 14.61
N VAL A 239 -9.20 -11.69 14.51
CA VAL A 239 -9.45 -10.25 14.44
C VAL A 239 -8.60 -9.71 13.29
N ARG A 240 -9.25 -8.98 12.38
CA ARG A 240 -8.58 -8.34 11.25
C ARG A 240 -7.67 -7.21 11.74
N GLY A 241 -6.51 -7.09 11.11
CA GLY A 241 -5.65 -5.92 11.21
C GLY A 241 -6.22 -4.73 10.42
N PHE A 242 -5.70 -3.55 10.75
CA PHE A 242 -5.98 -2.29 10.07
C PHE A 242 -4.67 -1.54 9.88
N GLY A 243 -4.54 -0.83 8.75
CA GLY A 243 -3.32 -0.13 8.39
C GLY A 243 -2.08 -1.00 8.52
N ASN A 244 -1.12 -0.56 9.33
CA ASN A 244 0.16 -1.23 9.52
C ASN A 244 0.12 -2.21 10.70
N MET A 245 -1.06 -2.75 11.02
CA MET A 245 -1.25 -3.85 11.96
C MET A 245 -1.60 -5.12 11.19
N THR A 246 -0.85 -6.20 11.43
CA THR A 246 -1.19 -7.52 10.86
C THR A 246 -2.46 -8.06 11.50
N ASP A 247 -3.15 -8.99 10.83
CA ASP A 247 -4.22 -9.76 11.46
C ASP A 247 -3.74 -10.41 12.75
N LEU A 248 -4.60 -10.49 13.77
CA LEU A 248 -4.22 -11.01 15.08
C LEU A 248 -3.64 -12.44 15.01
N HIS A 249 -4.15 -13.27 14.09
CA HIS A 249 -3.59 -14.60 13.83
C HIS A 249 -2.15 -14.55 13.30
N VAL A 250 -1.85 -13.64 12.39
CA VAL A 250 -0.49 -13.44 11.88
C VAL A 250 0.41 -12.95 13.02
N ALA A 251 -0.04 -11.97 13.79
CA ALA A 251 0.71 -11.44 14.94
C ALA A 251 1.01 -12.53 15.99
N MET A 252 0.02 -13.34 16.38
CA MET A 252 0.22 -14.47 17.31
C MET A 252 1.16 -15.54 16.76
N SER A 253 1.16 -15.75 15.43
CA SER A 253 2.06 -16.71 14.79
C SER A 253 3.52 -16.26 14.85
N LEU A 254 3.76 -14.95 14.88
CA LEU A 254 5.09 -14.33 15.00
C LEU A 254 5.48 -14.05 16.46
N ASN A 255 4.51 -14.00 17.38
CA ASN A 255 4.70 -13.66 18.78
C ASN A 255 3.97 -14.66 19.71
N PRO A 256 4.68 -15.67 20.26
CA PRO A 256 4.10 -16.65 21.19
C PRO A 256 3.58 -16.05 22.51
N GLU A 257 4.14 -14.92 22.95
CA GLU A 257 3.65 -14.21 24.14
C GLU A 257 2.25 -13.65 23.88
N LEU A 258 2.04 -13.03 22.71
CA LEU A 258 0.72 -12.54 22.30
C LEU A 258 -0.30 -13.67 22.24
N GLN A 259 0.07 -14.84 21.71
CA GLN A 259 -0.79 -16.03 21.73
C GLN A 259 -1.20 -16.40 23.16
N THR A 260 -0.24 -16.45 24.08
CA THR A 260 -0.48 -16.77 25.49
C THR A 260 -1.41 -15.75 26.16
N MET A 261 -1.25 -14.46 25.86
CA MET A 261 -2.12 -13.41 26.40
C MET A 261 -3.56 -13.57 25.90
N VAL A 262 -3.75 -13.86 24.61
CA VAL A 262 -5.08 -14.10 24.03
C VAL A 262 -5.72 -15.35 24.62
N GLU A 263 -4.98 -16.44 24.80
CA GLU A 263 -5.43 -17.65 25.48
C GLU A 263 -5.90 -17.38 26.91
N GLN A 264 -5.19 -16.54 27.66
CA GLN A 264 -5.59 -16.14 29.01
C GLN A 264 -6.84 -15.26 29.00
N TYR A 265 -6.93 -14.32 28.06
CA TYR A 265 -8.08 -13.40 27.97
C TYR A 265 -9.39 -14.12 27.70
N ILE A 266 -9.39 -15.13 26.81
CA ILE A 266 -10.62 -15.86 26.45
C ILE A 266 -11.17 -16.74 27.58
N VAL A 267 -10.36 -17.05 28.61
CA VAL A 267 -10.80 -17.82 29.78
C VAL A 267 -11.73 -16.98 30.68
N ASP A 268 -11.43 -15.69 30.86
CA ASP A 268 -12.25 -14.77 31.66
C ASP A 268 -12.23 -13.32 31.11
N PRO A 269 -12.95 -13.04 30.01
CA PRO A 269 -12.90 -11.74 29.34
C PRO A 269 -13.43 -10.58 30.21
N LEU A 270 -14.40 -10.85 31.09
CA LEU A 270 -15.07 -9.83 31.89
C LEU A 270 -14.19 -9.28 33.01
N ASN A 271 -13.22 -10.06 33.50
CA ASN A 271 -12.29 -9.65 34.55
C ASN A 271 -10.88 -9.34 34.03
N SER A 272 -10.65 -9.46 32.72
CA SER A 272 -9.31 -9.31 32.10
C SER A 272 -9.15 -8.00 31.31
N GLN A 273 -9.77 -6.91 31.77
CA GLN A 273 -9.75 -5.64 31.02
C GLN A 273 -8.34 -5.03 30.88
N ALA A 274 -7.49 -5.16 31.92
CA ALA A 274 -6.09 -4.73 31.84
C ALA A 274 -5.30 -5.57 30.81
N LEU A 275 -5.53 -6.89 30.78
CA LEU A 275 -4.90 -7.79 29.83
C LEU A 275 -5.31 -7.47 28.38
N LEU A 276 -6.55 -7.02 28.14
CA LEU A 276 -6.97 -6.57 26.81
C LEU A 276 -6.12 -5.41 26.31
N GLN A 277 -5.81 -4.45 27.18
CA GLN A 277 -4.95 -3.31 26.81
C GLN A 277 -3.54 -3.79 26.49
N ASP A 278 -2.97 -4.67 27.31
CA ASP A 278 -1.65 -5.25 27.07
C ASP A 278 -1.64 -6.04 25.75
N ILE A 279 -2.70 -6.80 25.44
CA ILE A 279 -2.84 -7.51 24.15
C ILE A 279 -2.80 -6.52 22.99
N ILE A 280 -3.53 -5.41 23.06
CA ILE A 280 -3.56 -4.40 22.00
C ILE A 280 -2.17 -3.78 21.80
N PHE A 281 -1.46 -3.45 22.89
CA PHE A 281 -0.11 -2.88 22.82
C PHE A 281 0.92 -3.86 22.29
N THR A 282 0.86 -5.13 22.71
CA THR A 282 1.74 -6.19 22.21
C THR A 282 1.44 -6.50 20.75
N TRP A 283 0.16 -6.56 20.36
CA TRP A 283 -0.27 -6.77 18.97
C TRP A 283 0.20 -5.65 18.04
N ALA A 284 0.06 -4.39 18.45
CA ALA A 284 0.59 -3.26 17.70
C ALA A 284 2.13 -3.14 17.77
N GLY A 285 2.81 -3.92 18.62
CA GLY A 285 4.25 -3.84 18.81
C GLY A 285 4.71 -2.52 19.42
N VAL A 286 3.90 -1.95 20.33
CA VAL A 286 4.17 -0.66 21.00
C VAL A 286 4.35 -0.80 22.51
N ALA A 287 4.32 -2.03 23.04
CA ALA A 287 4.38 -2.29 24.48
C ALA A 287 5.61 -1.66 25.16
N ASP A 288 6.73 -1.55 24.44
CA ASP A 288 8.00 -1.00 24.92
C ASP A 288 8.12 0.53 24.83
N ILE A 289 7.13 1.22 24.26
CA ILE A 289 7.14 2.69 24.18
C ILE A 289 6.85 3.27 25.57
N ALA A 290 7.68 4.21 26.01
CA ALA A 290 7.45 4.94 27.26
C ALA A 290 6.18 5.80 27.15
N ALA A 291 5.25 5.68 28.10
CA ALA A 291 3.93 6.29 28.02
C ALA A 291 3.95 7.82 27.87
N ASP A 292 5.01 8.49 28.32
CA ASP A 292 5.21 9.94 28.29
C ASP A 292 6.10 10.41 27.12
N SER A 293 6.53 9.51 26.23
CA SER A 293 7.48 9.84 25.15
C SER A 293 6.91 10.78 24.09
N ARG A 294 5.59 11.00 24.08
CA ARG A 294 4.86 11.92 23.19
C ARG A 294 4.18 13.04 23.99
N GLY A 295 4.76 13.38 25.15
CA GLY A 295 4.23 14.38 26.08
C GLY A 295 3.33 13.79 27.17
N GLU A 296 2.93 14.63 28.12
CA GLU A 296 2.20 14.19 29.33
C GLU A 296 0.68 14.04 29.14
N ASN A 297 0.16 14.34 27.94
CA ASN A 297 -1.29 14.52 27.74
C ASN A 297 -2.01 13.28 27.20
N ILE A 298 -1.30 12.37 26.54
CA ILE A 298 -1.82 11.12 25.96
C ILE A 298 -0.78 10.04 26.18
N ASP A 299 -1.20 8.82 26.52
CA ASP A 299 -0.29 7.67 26.56
C ASP A 299 0.24 7.41 25.15
N ALA A 300 1.55 7.59 24.97
CA ALA A 300 2.22 7.44 23.68
C ALA A 300 1.92 6.08 23.02
N ARG A 301 1.72 5.02 23.81
CA ARG A 301 1.36 3.69 23.29
C ARG A 301 -0.02 3.69 22.65
N GLN A 302 -1.00 4.34 23.28
CA GLN A 302 -2.36 4.46 22.73
C GLN A 302 -2.35 5.24 21.42
N LEU A 303 -1.59 6.34 21.36
CA LEU A 303 -1.42 7.09 20.13
C LEU A 303 -0.78 6.23 19.05
N SER A 304 0.30 5.52 19.35
CA SER A 304 1.00 4.69 18.37
C SER A 304 0.20 3.48 17.90
N VAL A 305 -0.73 2.94 18.71
CA VAL A 305 -1.73 1.98 18.21
C VAL A 305 -2.60 2.62 17.13
N LEU A 306 -3.11 3.82 17.37
CA LEU A 306 -3.94 4.54 16.39
C LEU A 306 -3.15 4.84 15.13
N GLU A 307 -1.93 5.34 15.26
CA GLU A 307 -1.05 5.65 14.12
C GLU A 307 -0.81 4.41 13.24
N LYS A 308 -0.57 3.25 13.87
CA LYS A 308 -0.47 1.98 13.14
C LYS A 308 -1.79 1.56 12.52
N ALA A 309 -2.90 1.63 13.26
CA ALA A 309 -4.21 1.21 12.77
C ALA A 309 -4.72 2.08 11.60
N THR A 310 -4.31 3.34 11.52
CA THR A 310 -4.65 4.25 10.41
C THR A 310 -3.62 4.24 9.28
N GLY A 311 -2.43 3.68 9.51
CA GLY A 311 -1.31 3.77 8.56
C GLY A 311 -0.73 5.19 8.44
N GLU A 312 -1.02 6.06 9.40
CA GLU A 312 -0.63 7.47 9.38
C GLU A 312 -0.11 7.93 10.74
N ASN A 313 0.99 8.69 10.75
CA ASN A 313 1.48 9.32 11.96
C ASN A 313 0.58 10.48 12.38
N TYR A 314 0.47 10.71 13.69
CA TYR A 314 -0.26 11.86 14.20
C TYR A 314 0.44 13.15 13.79
N GLN A 315 -0.36 14.06 13.22
CA GLN A 315 0.06 15.43 13.00
C GLN A 315 -1.06 16.39 13.36
N ASN A 316 -0.75 17.36 14.21
CA ASN A 316 -1.70 18.39 14.58
C ASN A 316 -1.98 19.32 13.40
N LYS A 317 -3.26 19.42 13.00
CA LYS A 317 -3.69 20.21 11.82
C LYS A 317 -3.52 21.72 11.94
N VAL A 318 -3.22 22.26 13.13
CA VAL A 318 -3.07 23.71 13.35
C VAL A 318 -1.61 24.14 13.34
N ASN A 319 -0.73 23.38 13.99
CA ASN A 319 0.67 23.75 14.18
C ASN A 319 1.68 22.74 13.64
N GLY A 320 1.22 21.63 13.02
CA GLY A 320 2.09 20.60 12.46
C GLY A 320 2.83 19.76 13.49
N ALA A 321 2.56 19.94 14.79
CA ALA A 321 3.24 19.20 15.85
C ALA A 321 2.91 17.72 15.78
N THR A 322 3.95 16.89 15.89
CA THR A 322 3.83 15.43 16.02
C THR A 322 3.51 15.00 17.43
N ASP A 323 3.68 15.86 18.44
CA ASP A 323 3.35 15.53 19.82
C ASP A 323 1.99 16.14 20.21
N PRO A 324 1.06 15.34 20.76
CA PRO A 324 -0.24 15.83 21.19
C PRO A 324 -0.14 16.94 22.25
N LEU A 325 -0.71 18.10 21.93
CA LEU A 325 -0.87 19.19 22.89
C LEU A 325 -1.98 18.88 23.91
N LYS A 326 -2.04 19.69 24.98
CA LYS A 326 -3.00 19.56 26.09
C LYS A 326 -4.49 19.41 25.69
N ASN A 327 -4.85 19.84 24.48
CA ASN A 327 -6.22 19.79 23.96
C ASN A 327 -6.48 18.63 22.99
N ALA A 328 -5.50 17.75 22.74
CA ALA A 328 -5.61 16.68 21.76
C ALA A 328 -6.52 15.53 22.19
N ALA A 329 -6.78 15.37 23.50
CA ALA A 329 -7.71 14.36 24.03
C ALA A 329 -9.19 14.83 24.06
N SER A 330 -9.47 16.04 23.56
CA SER A 330 -10.75 16.74 23.77
C SER A 330 -11.62 16.87 22.51
N SER A 331 -11.41 16.06 21.46
CA SER A 331 -12.13 16.19 20.19
C SER A 331 -12.57 14.84 19.65
#